data_AF-A0A349MQY6-F1
#
_entry.id   AF-A0A349MQY6-F1
#
_cell.length_a   1.000
_cell.length_b   1.000
_cell.length_c   1.000
_cell.angle_alpha   90.00
_cell.angle_beta   90.00
_cell.angle_gamma   90.00
#
_symmetry.space_group_name_H-M   'P 1'
#
loop_
_entity.id
_entity.type
_entity.pdbx_description
1 polymer ?
#
loop_
_entity_poly.entity_id
_entity_poly.type
_entity_poly.pdbx_seq_one_letter_code
_entity_poly.pdbx_strand_id
1 'polypeptide(L)' 'MLSRTSLMSLEEYAKRRPSFRAEVMEHKKVRKIHLGEHVTLLFEDALTV' A
#
# COMPACT_ATOMS: atom_id res chain seq x y z
N MET A 1 2.49 -13.92 -1.52
CA MET A 1 3.56 -13.82 -2.54
C MET A 1 2.95 -13.13 -3.74
N LEU A 2 3.57 -12.04 -4.22
CA LEU A 2 3.09 -11.35 -5.42
C LEU A 2 3.48 -12.14 -6.67
N SER A 3 2.58 -12.21 -7.65
CA SER A 3 2.82 -12.83 -8.95
C SER A 3 2.34 -11.88 -10.06
N ARG A 4 2.77 -12.11 -11.30
CA ARG A 4 2.32 -11.28 -12.44
C ARG A 4 0.80 -11.26 -12.57
N THR A 5 0.14 -12.36 -12.25
CA THR A 5 -1.32 -12.50 -12.32
C THR A 5 -2.04 -11.80 -11.17
N SER A 6 -1.34 -11.39 -10.10
CA SER A 6 -1.91 -10.62 -9.00
C SER A 6 -1.79 -9.09 -9.21
N LEU A 7 -1.20 -8.64 -10.33
CA LEU A 7 -1.05 -7.22 -10.64
C LEU A 7 -2.13 -6.76 -11.61
N MET A 8 -2.63 -5.55 -11.40
CA MET A 8 -3.49 -4.87 -12.37
C MET A 8 -2.68 -4.50 -13.62
N SER A 9 -3.35 -4.45 -14.77
CA SER A 9 -2.75 -3.82 -15.95
C SER A 9 -2.52 -2.32 -15.71
N LEU A 10 -1.68 -1.68 -16.51
CA LEU A 10 -1.44 -0.24 -16.39
C LEU A 10 -2.72 0.58 -16.56
N GLU A 11 -3.58 0.20 -17.51
CA GLU A 11 -4.85 0.87 -17.77
C GLU A 11 -5.82 0.71 -16.59
N GLU A 12 -5.96 -0.53 -16.07
CA GLU A 12 -6.83 -0.79 -14.93
C GLU A 12 -6.35 -0.04 -13.68
N TYR A 13 -5.04 -0.08 -13.41
CA TYR A 13 -4.46 0.66 -12.29
C TYR A 13 -4.69 2.15 -12.44
N ALA A 14 -4.48 2.74 -13.62
CA ALA A 14 -4.72 4.16 -13.85
C ALA A 14 -6.16 4.58 -13.51
N LYS A 15 -7.15 3.77 -13.88
CA LYS A 15 -8.56 3.99 -13.56
C LYS A 15 -8.85 3.86 -12.06
N ARG A 16 -8.28 2.86 -11.40
CA ARG A 16 -8.53 2.54 -9.98
C ARG A 16 -7.66 3.30 -8.99
N ARG A 17 -6.58 3.94 -9.44
CA ARG A 17 -5.56 4.55 -8.60
C ARG A 17 -6.11 5.47 -7.50
N PRO A 18 -7.12 6.34 -7.74
CA PRO A 18 -7.63 7.23 -6.69
C PRO A 18 -8.26 6.47 -5.52
N SER A 19 -9.15 5.51 -5.80
CA SER A 19 -9.84 4.71 -4.77
C SER A 19 -8.89 3.73 -4.10
N PHE A 20 -8.05 3.05 -4.89
CA PHE A 20 -7.04 2.14 -4.38
C PHE A 20 -6.05 2.86 -3.45
N ARG A 21 -5.64 4.08 -3.77
CA ARG A 21 -4.80 4.90 -2.87
C ARG A 21 -5.50 5.17 -1.55
N ALA A 22 -6.79 5.50 -1.55
CA ALA A 22 -7.53 5.77 -0.32
C ALA A 22 -7.56 4.52 0.58
N GLU A 23 -7.84 3.35 0.00
CA GLU A 23 -7.82 2.05 0.67
C GLU A 23 -6.44 1.73 1.27
N VAL A 24 -5.37 1.84 0.49
CA VAL A 24 -3.99 1.60 0.96
C VAL A 24 -3.60 2.57 2.07
N MET A 25 -4.02 3.84 1.99
CA MET A 25 -3.72 4.82 3.04
C MET A 25 -4.43 4.50 4.35
N GLU A 26 -5.68 4.03 4.31
CA GLU A 26 -6.40 3.55 5.48
C GLU A 26 -5.69 2.34 6.09
N HIS A 27 -5.35 1.36 5.25
CA HIS A 27 -4.64 0.14 5.67
C HIS A 27 -3.28 0.45 6.32
N LYS A 28 -2.55 1.44 5.78
CA LYS A 28 -1.25 1.86 6.33
C LYS A 28 -1.35 2.49 7.73
N LYS A 29 -2.53 2.97 8.19
CA LYS A 29 -2.64 3.62 9.51
C LYS A 29 -2.28 2.68 10.66
N VAL A 30 -2.79 1.44 10.63
CA VAL A 30 -2.54 0.44 11.68
C VAL A 30 -1.18 -0.27 11.54
N ARG A 31 -0.42 0.04 10.47
CA ARG A 31 0.86 -0.59 10.14
C ARG A 31 2.05 0.35 10.32
N LYS A 32 1.81 1.58 10.79
CA LYS A 32 2.85 2.59 11.04
C LYS A 32 3.15 2.69 12.53
N ILE A 33 4.42 2.57 12.89
CA ILE A 33 4.92 2.81 14.25
C ILE A 33 6.02 3.86 14.17
N HIS A 34 5.92 4.90 15.00
CA HIS A 34 6.99 5.89 15.12
C HIS A 34 8.01 5.40 16.15
N LEU A 35 9.29 5.48 15.82
CA LEU A 35 10.42 5.21 16.73
C LEU A 35 11.15 6.52 17.00
N GLY A 36 10.68 7.25 18.01
CA GLY A 36 11.12 8.62 18.26
C GLY A 36 10.67 9.57 17.14
N GLU A 37 11.42 10.66 16.94
CA GLU A 37 11.00 11.76 16.07
C GLU A 37 11.39 11.58 14.59
N HIS A 38 12.38 10.74 14.31
CA HIS A 38 13.04 10.70 12.99
C HIS A 38 12.91 9.37 12.27
N VAL A 39 12.32 8.35 12.91
CA VAL A 39 12.19 7.01 12.33
C VAL A 39 10.74 6.57 12.37
N THR A 40 10.25 6.01 11.27
CA THR A 40 8.94 5.35 11.19
C THR A 40 9.13 3.96 10.61
N LEU A 41 8.63 2.96 11.32
CA LEU A 41 8.48 1.61 10.79
C LEU A 41 7.13 1.50 10.09
N LEU A 42 7.16 1.07 8.82
CA LEU A 42 5.97 0.60 8.12
C LEU A 42 6.09 -0.91 7.98
N PHE A 43 5.16 -1.65 8.58
CA PHE A 43 5.09 -3.09 8.43
C PHE A 43 4.47 -3.42 7.07
N GLU A 44 5.19 -4.16 6.23
CA GLU A 44 4.74 -4.45 4.87
C GLU A 44 3.82 -5.68 4.80
N ASP A 45 2.93 -5.70 3.81
CA ASP A 45 2.17 -6.85 3.34
C ASP A 45 1.84 -6.70 1.84
N ALA A 46 1.02 -7.61 1.29
CA ALA A 46 0.71 -7.61 -0.14
C ALA A 46 -0.07 -6.36 -0.62
N LEU A 47 -0.68 -5.58 0.27
CA LEU A 47 -1.41 -4.36 -0.09
C LEU A 47 -0.53 -3.10 0.03
N THR A 48 0.56 -3.17 0.79
CA THR A 48 1.47 -2.04 0.97
C THR A 48 2.67 -2.04 0.00
N VAL A 49 2.91 -3.17 -0.69
CA VAL A 49 3.95 -3.43 -1.70
C VAL A 49 3.34 -3.53 -3.11
#